data_AF-A0AA90V141-F1
#
_entry.id   AF-A0AA90V141-F1
#
_cell.length_a   1.000
_cell.length_b   1.000
_cell.length_c   1.000
_cell.angle_alpha   90.00
_cell.angle_beta   90.00
_cell.angle_gamma   90.00
#
_symmetry.space_group_name_H-M   'P 1'
#
loop_
_entity.id
_entity.type
_entity.pdbx_description
1 polymer ?
#
loop_
_entity_poly.entity_id
_entity_poly.type
_entity_poly.pdbx_seq_one_letter_code
_entity_poly.pdbx_strand_id
1 'polypeptide(L)'
;MKRCIGLFLYCWLLIILLTSCIYDDYSGCPQKDGRKMVRINVDWHLFDKEVPTGMTVMVFPWSGGAPHTVLTNEITHADFSLEPGKYRILVFNQSTTEFGTLDFLGMDSYETARAVVQHTTSRWYSRGDDELIGVEPEWLASDKLDEFDVSGDFSEVTLTPRNVLSHIQVSVKVPSIGYLRYVRGSLTGISEGFLLGQGKPLQSKVTYLLETWTKSVDENDATLGTLKASVKCFGLSETTHPDAEDNQLSLSALLIDNKTQIDHQFVVGDKFQKDENSSELGYSVSLHVDVKLPKPLPEVEPSEGSSGGFDVTIQDWGKPEDIDMEL
;
A
#
# COMPACT_ATOMS: atom_id res chain seq x y z
N MET A 1 -7.89 52.35 -22.39
CA MET A 1 -7.36 50.98 -22.56
C MET A 1 -5.85 50.82 -22.41
N LYS A 2 -4.98 51.85 -22.61
CA LYS A 2 -3.52 51.69 -22.45
C LYS A 2 -2.99 51.81 -21.00
N ARG A 3 -3.78 52.33 -20.06
CA ARG A 3 -3.38 52.49 -18.63
C ARG A 3 -3.66 51.26 -17.74
N CYS A 4 -4.58 50.37 -18.12
CA CYS A 4 -4.90 49.17 -17.34
C CYS A 4 -3.93 48.00 -17.63
N ILE A 5 -3.31 47.98 -18.81
CA ILE A 5 -2.33 46.94 -19.20
C ILE A 5 -1.02 47.10 -18.41
N GLY A 6 -0.61 48.34 -18.12
CA GLY A 6 0.60 48.61 -17.32
C GLY A 6 0.48 48.14 -15.86
N LEU A 7 -0.69 48.30 -15.22
CA LEU A 7 -0.92 47.81 -13.86
C LEU A 7 -0.99 46.27 -13.80
N PHE A 8 -1.56 45.62 -14.82
CA PHE A 8 -1.63 44.16 -14.89
C PHE A 8 -0.25 43.51 -15.06
N LEU A 9 0.64 44.12 -15.85
CA LEU A 9 2.03 43.67 -16.03
C LEU A 9 2.86 43.84 -14.74
N TYR A 10 2.66 44.91 -13.99
CA TYR A 10 3.34 45.11 -12.70
C TYR A 10 2.86 44.12 -11.63
N CYS A 11 1.57 43.77 -11.59
CA CYS A 11 1.06 42.73 -10.70
C CYS A 11 1.60 41.33 -11.06
N TRP A 12 1.76 41.01 -12.34
CA TRP A 12 2.34 39.74 -12.77
C TRP A 12 3.83 39.60 -12.45
N LEU A 13 4.62 40.69 -12.58
CA LEU A 13 6.03 40.71 -12.18
C LEU A 13 6.22 40.53 -10.66
N LEU A 14 5.28 41.03 -9.84
CA LEU A 14 5.27 40.85 -8.39
C LEU A 14 4.92 39.41 -7.95
N ILE A 15 4.10 38.70 -8.73
CA ILE A 15 3.75 37.30 -8.45
C ILE A 15 4.92 36.35 -8.80
N ILE A 16 5.64 36.64 -9.88
CA ILE A 16 6.83 35.84 -10.29
C ILE A 16 7.98 36.00 -9.28
N LEU A 17 8.07 37.13 -8.58
CA LEU A 17 9.03 37.36 -7.49
C LEU A 17 8.69 36.58 -6.20
N LEU A 18 7.47 36.04 -6.05
CA LEU A 18 7.01 35.35 -4.84
C LEU A 18 6.92 33.82 -5.01
N THR A 19 7.20 33.28 -6.20
CA THR A 19 7.16 31.82 -6.47
C THR A 19 8.50 31.26 -6.97
N SER A 20 9.62 31.97 -6.80
CA SER A 20 10.92 31.32 -6.94
C SER A 20 11.18 30.48 -5.71
N CYS A 21 10.98 29.16 -5.81
CA CYS A 21 11.66 28.22 -4.94
C CYS A 21 13.16 28.50 -5.09
N ILE A 22 13.77 29.05 -4.04
CA ILE A 22 15.21 29.28 -4.00
C ILE A 22 15.85 27.89 -3.93
N TYR A 23 16.46 27.47 -5.04
CA TYR A 23 17.45 26.40 -5.03
C TYR A 23 18.76 27.03 -4.58
N ASP A 24 19.06 26.96 -3.28
CA ASP A 24 20.32 27.45 -2.73
C ASP A 24 21.44 26.47 -3.07
N ASP A 25 22.30 26.85 -4.02
CA ASP A 25 23.57 26.20 -4.30
C ASP A 25 24.56 26.55 -3.17
N TYR A 26 24.72 25.64 -2.20
CA TYR A 26 25.51 25.82 -0.98
C TYR A 26 27.04 25.75 -1.17
N SER A 27 27.56 25.84 -2.39
CA SER A 27 28.97 25.55 -2.68
C SER A 27 29.99 26.66 -2.32
N GLY A 28 29.59 27.78 -1.71
CA GLY A 28 30.54 28.91 -1.53
C GLY A 28 30.34 29.93 -0.41
N CYS A 29 29.42 29.78 0.53
CA CYS A 29 29.23 30.77 1.62
C CYS A 29 29.74 30.27 2.98
N PRO A 30 30.61 31.01 3.68
CA PRO A 30 30.97 30.67 5.06
C PRO A 30 29.72 30.78 5.96
N GLN A 31 29.42 29.72 6.71
CA GLN A 31 28.27 29.61 7.61
C GLN A 31 28.27 30.75 8.65
N LYS A 32 27.50 31.80 8.39
CA LYS A 32 27.35 32.95 9.29
C LYS A 32 26.34 32.72 10.42
N ASP A 33 25.66 31.57 10.46
CA ASP A 33 24.41 31.39 11.21
C ASP A 33 24.47 30.34 12.33
N GLY A 34 25.66 29.83 12.69
CA GLY A 34 25.79 28.79 13.73
C GLY A 34 25.16 27.43 13.39
N ARG A 35 24.43 27.34 12.28
CA ARG A 35 23.94 26.10 11.66
C ARG A 35 25.09 25.17 11.30
N LYS A 36 24.81 23.87 11.30
CA LYS A 36 25.74 22.78 11.11
C LYS A 36 25.40 22.02 9.84
N MET A 37 26.42 21.59 9.10
CA MET A 37 26.20 20.78 7.90
C MET A 37 25.84 19.36 8.33
N VAL A 38 24.78 18.82 7.76
CA VAL A 38 24.30 17.47 8.04
C VAL A 38 24.14 16.73 6.73
N ARG A 39 24.72 15.53 6.64
CA ARG A 39 24.53 14.61 5.51
C ARG A 39 23.77 13.38 5.96
N ILE A 40 22.69 13.07 5.25
CA ILE A 40 21.93 11.84 5.45
C ILE A 40 22.19 10.97 4.23
N ASN A 41 23.01 9.93 4.40
CA ASN A 41 23.24 8.92 3.38
C ASN A 41 22.09 7.90 3.39
N VAL A 42 21.81 7.33 2.23
CA VAL A 42 20.76 6.35 2.05
C VAL A 42 21.27 5.16 1.26
N ASP A 43 21.13 3.97 1.87
CA ASP A 43 21.53 2.70 1.29
C ASP A 43 20.30 1.84 1.00
N TRP A 44 20.01 1.60 -0.28
CA TRP A 44 18.80 0.91 -0.72
C TRP A 44 18.95 -0.61 -0.84
N HIS A 45 20.06 -1.20 -0.41
CA HIS A 45 20.31 -2.63 -0.63
C HIS A 45 19.25 -3.56 0.00
N LEU A 46 18.51 -3.09 1.02
CA LEU A 46 17.41 -3.85 1.65
C LEU A 46 16.03 -3.63 1.01
N PHE A 47 15.89 -2.73 0.03
CA PHE A 47 14.60 -2.55 -0.65
C PHE A 47 14.28 -3.75 -1.54
N ASP A 48 15.23 -4.22 -2.37
CA ASP A 48 15.11 -5.45 -3.18
C ASP A 48 13.76 -5.62 -3.93
N LYS A 49 13.14 -4.52 -4.35
CA LYS A 49 11.91 -4.54 -5.18
C LYS A 49 12.11 -3.76 -6.47
N GLU A 50 12.67 -2.56 -6.34
CA GLU A 50 13.00 -1.70 -7.47
C GLU A 50 14.14 -0.74 -7.07
N VAL A 51 14.72 -0.07 -8.07
CA VAL A 51 15.62 1.06 -7.83
C VAL A 51 14.75 2.32 -7.77
N PRO A 52 14.78 3.09 -6.66
CA PRO A 52 14.01 4.32 -6.54
C PRO A 52 14.34 5.33 -7.65
N THR A 53 13.33 6.07 -8.11
CA THR A 53 13.51 7.21 -9.01
C THR A 53 14.01 8.46 -8.30
N GLY A 54 13.88 8.47 -6.98
CA GLY A 54 14.23 9.55 -6.08
C GLY A 54 13.91 9.15 -4.65
N MET A 55 14.02 10.11 -3.74
CA MET A 55 13.69 9.91 -2.34
C MET A 55 13.16 11.19 -1.70
N THR A 56 12.48 10.99 -0.58
CA THR A 56 12.09 12.05 0.33
C THR A 56 12.83 11.84 1.64
N VAL A 57 13.57 12.86 2.08
CA VAL A 57 14.24 12.87 3.37
C VAL A 57 13.63 13.99 4.21
N MET A 58 13.11 13.63 5.38
CA MET A 58 12.47 14.56 6.31
C MET A 58 13.18 14.53 7.65
N VAL A 59 13.51 15.71 8.17
CA VAL A 59 14.19 15.88 9.46
C VAL A 59 13.30 16.71 10.39
N PHE A 60 12.83 16.08 11.46
CA PHE A 60 11.88 16.64 12.40
C PHE A 60 12.62 17.11 13.66
N PRO A 61 12.55 18.40 14.03
CA PRO A 61 13.12 18.88 15.29
C PRO A 61 12.40 18.26 16.49
N TRP A 62 13.13 17.76 17.49
CA TRP A 62 12.50 17.18 18.68
C TRP A 62 11.80 18.24 19.54
N SER A 63 12.20 19.50 19.40
CA SER A 63 11.51 20.66 19.98
C SER A 63 10.11 20.91 19.41
N GLY A 64 9.72 20.19 18.35
CA GLY A 64 8.55 20.49 17.54
C GLY A 64 8.82 21.58 16.50
N GLY A 65 7.86 21.79 15.59
CA GLY A 65 7.98 22.69 14.45
C GLY A 65 7.84 21.95 13.12
N ALA A 66 7.92 22.70 12.01
CA ALA A 66 7.84 22.12 10.68
C ALA A 66 9.10 21.27 10.36
N PRO A 67 8.96 20.13 9.67
CA PRO A 67 10.10 19.34 9.25
C PRO A 67 10.91 20.04 8.16
N HIS A 68 12.23 19.83 8.19
CA HIS A 68 13.08 20.13 7.05
C HIS A 68 12.95 18.99 6.04
N THR A 69 12.53 19.28 4.81
CA THR A 69 12.23 18.26 3.80
C THR A 69 13.05 18.50 2.55
N VAL A 70 13.68 17.43 2.06
CA VAL A 70 14.31 17.38 0.74
C VAL A 70 13.60 16.32 -0.09
N LEU A 71 13.05 16.75 -1.23
CA LEU A 71 12.52 15.89 -2.28
C LEU A 71 13.53 15.93 -3.44
N THR A 72 14.11 14.79 -3.79
CA THR A 72 15.24 14.76 -4.74
C THR A 72 15.24 13.49 -5.59
N ASN A 73 15.82 13.57 -6.79
CA ASN A 73 16.13 12.41 -7.64
C ASN A 73 17.52 11.82 -7.34
N GLU A 74 18.32 12.48 -6.50
CA GLU A 74 19.51 11.89 -5.90
C GLU A 74 19.06 10.84 -4.88
N ILE A 75 19.55 9.61 -5.01
CA ILE A 75 19.10 8.47 -4.18
C ILE A 75 20.15 8.07 -3.14
N THR A 76 21.36 8.64 -3.18
CA THR A 76 22.45 8.22 -2.28
C THR A 76 22.57 9.06 -1.03
N HIS A 77 22.16 10.34 -1.07
CA HIS A 77 22.25 11.24 0.08
C HIS A 77 21.38 12.50 -0.06
N ALA A 78 21.10 13.15 1.07
CA ALA A 78 20.54 14.49 1.15
C ALA A 78 21.32 15.32 2.17
N ASP A 79 21.63 16.56 1.81
CA ASP A 79 22.36 17.51 2.65
C ASP A 79 21.41 18.54 3.26
N PHE A 80 21.66 18.87 4.53
CA PHE A 80 20.92 19.85 5.30
C PHE A 80 21.87 20.82 6.00
N SER A 81 21.38 22.02 6.27
CA SER A 81 22.01 22.97 7.19
C SER A 81 21.05 23.13 8.37
N LEU A 82 21.39 22.62 9.55
CA LEU A 82 20.47 22.53 10.70
C LEU A 82 21.02 23.26 11.94
N GLU A 83 20.17 23.73 12.83
CA GLU A 83 20.62 24.24 14.13
C GLU A 83 21.12 23.10 15.02
N PRO A 84 22.09 23.35 15.93
CA PRO A 84 22.45 22.36 16.93
C PRO A 84 21.24 21.94 17.76
N GLY A 85 21.04 20.64 17.93
CA GLY A 85 19.85 20.11 18.58
C GLY A 85 19.62 18.65 18.25
N LYS A 86 18.48 18.14 18.71
CA LYS A 86 18.07 16.76 18.49
C LYS A 86 16.97 16.67 17.46
N TYR A 87 17.06 15.68 16.60
CA TYR A 87 16.15 15.48 15.49
C TYR A 87 15.73 14.02 15.36
N ARG A 88 14.66 13.82 14.59
CA ARG A 88 14.22 12.53 14.06
C ARG A 88 14.28 12.57 12.55
N ILE A 89 14.61 11.44 11.92
CA ILE A 89 14.76 11.35 10.48
C ILE A 89 13.79 10.32 9.94
N LEU A 90 13.19 10.64 8.80
CA LEU A 90 12.38 9.74 8.00
C LEU A 90 12.88 9.77 6.56
N VAL A 91 13.05 8.60 5.97
CA VAL A 91 13.37 8.43 4.55
C VAL A 91 12.34 7.50 3.92
N PHE A 92 11.89 7.82 2.71
CA PHE A 92 11.15 6.90 1.86
C PHE A 92 11.43 7.16 0.38
N ASN A 93 11.22 6.16 -0.47
CA ASN A 93 11.49 6.28 -1.92
C ASN A 93 10.51 7.25 -2.59
N GLN A 94 10.77 7.55 -3.86
CA GLN A 94 9.77 7.99 -4.82
C GLN A 94 9.48 6.85 -5.81
N SER A 95 8.28 6.85 -6.41
CA SER A 95 7.91 5.94 -7.49
C SER A 95 7.91 6.65 -8.85
N THR A 96 7.84 5.88 -9.93
CA THR A 96 7.76 6.42 -11.30
C THR A 96 6.45 7.14 -11.60
N THR A 97 5.37 6.83 -10.87
CA THR A 97 4.06 7.46 -11.04
C THR A 97 3.72 8.45 -9.93
N GLU A 98 4.74 8.88 -9.16
CA GLU A 98 4.58 9.81 -8.03
C GLU A 98 3.58 9.28 -6.98
N PHE A 99 3.61 7.98 -6.74
CA PHE A 99 2.71 7.29 -5.82
C PHE A 99 1.24 7.37 -6.22
N GLY A 100 0.92 7.08 -7.48
CA GLY A 100 -0.46 7.17 -8.00
C GLY A 100 -1.49 6.25 -7.32
N THR A 101 -1.07 5.40 -6.38
CA THR A 101 -1.95 4.52 -5.58
C THR A 101 -1.81 4.76 -4.06
N LEU A 102 -1.03 5.75 -3.62
CA LEU A 102 -0.83 6.08 -2.21
C LEU A 102 -1.01 7.58 -1.96
N ASP A 103 -1.59 7.95 -0.82
CA ASP A 103 -1.57 9.31 -0.31
C ASP A 103 -0.67 9.41 0.94
N PHE A 104 0.07 10.51 1.05
CA PHE A 104 0.93 10.81 2.19
C PHE A 104 0.28 11.87 3.07
N LEU A 105 -0.11 11.48 4.30
CA LEU A 105 -0.90 12.30 5.21
C LEU A 105 -0.17 12.56 6.52
N GLY A 106 -0.47 13.69 7.17
CA GLY A 106 0.11 14.04 8.48
C GLY A 106 1.63 14.17 8.48
N MET A 107 2.21 14.53 7.33
CA MET A 107 3.66 14.61 7.11
C MET A 107 4.33 15.76 7.86
N ASP A 108 3.56 16.65 8.47
CA ASP A 108 4.02 17.75 9.32
C ASP A 108 4.52 17.31 10.70
N SER A 109 4.25 16.06 11.11
CA SER A 109 4.74 15.49 12.37
C SER A 109 5.24 14.06 12.19
N TYR A 110 6.36 13.76 12.85
CA TYR A 110 6.97 12.43 12.84
C TYR A 110 6.01 11.34 13.32
N GLU A 111 5.19 11.65 14.34
CA GLU A 111 4.28 10.69 14.97
C GLU A 111 3.07 10.36 14.08
N THR A 112 2.70 11.26 13.17
CA THR A 112 1.48 11.17 12.35
C THR A 112 1.74 10.90 10.88
N ALA A 113 2.99 11.07 10.42
CA ALA A 113 3.41 10.84 9.05
C ALA A 113 3.07 9.40 8.64
N ARG A 114 2.21 9.28 7.63
CA ARG A 114 1.71 7.98 7.16
C ARG A 114 1.50 7.97 5.66
N ALA A 115 1.71 6.81 5.07
CA ALA A 115 1.24 6.48 3.74
C ALA A 115 -0.05 5.66 3.87
N VAL A 116 -1.07 6.00 3.09
CA VAL A 116 -2.34 5.25 3.00
C VAL A 116 -2.62 4.89 1.56
N VAL A 117 -3.31 3.78 1.32
CA VAL A 117 -3.75 3.46 -0.05
C VAL A 117 -4.83 4.43 -0.51
N GLN A 118 -4.83 4.73 -1.80
CA GLN A 118 -5.98 5.36 -2.41
C GLN A 118 -7.18 4.42 -2.42
N HIS A 119 -8.37 5.01 -2.47
CA HIS A 119 -9.62 4.27 -2.48
C HIS A 119 -10.27 4.28 -3.86
N THR A 120 -10.97 3.21 -4.16
CA THR A 120 -11.75 3.06 -5.39
C THR A 120 -13.17 2.60 -5.10
N THR A 121 -13.97 2.48 -6.15
CA THR A 121 -15.33 1.93 -6.08
C THR A 121 -15.42 0.71 -6.98
N SER A 122 -16.34 -0.19 -6.66
CA SER A 122 -16.63 -1.34 -7.50
C SER A 122 -18.09 -1.34 -7.95
N ARG A 123 -18.33 -1.84 -9.16
CA ARG A 123 -19.68 -2.02 -9.71
C ARG A 123 -20.38 -3.26 -9.15
N TRP A 124 -19.59 -4.23 -8.68
CA TRP A 124 -20.09 -5.50 -8.20
C TRP A 124 -19.93 -5.71 -6.70
N TYR A 125 -19.02 -4.97 -6.07
CA TYR A 125 -18.82 -5.02 -4.63
C TYR A 125 -19.30 -3.72 -4.01
N SER A 126 -20.21 -3.84 -3.06
CA SER A 126 -20.65 -2.75 -2.19
C SER A 126 -21.08 -3.40 -0.87
N ARG A 127 -20.55 -2.91 0.25
CA ARG A 127 -20.90 -3.39 1.58
C ARG A 127 -20.96 -2.21 2.52
N GLY A 128 -22.16 -1.69 2.74
CA GLY A 128 -22.39 -0.49 3.54
C GLY A 128 -21.77 0.79 2.95
N ASP A 129 -22.15 1.93 3.51
CA ASP A 129 -21.74 3.25 2.99
C ASP A 129 -20.33 3.68 3.43
N ASP A 130 -19.75 3.03 4.45
CA ASP A 130 -18.49 3.44 5.08
C ASP A 130 -17.30 2.50 4.75
N GLU A 131 -17.50 1.43 3.98
CA GLU A 131 -16.42 0.50 3.64
C GLU A 131 -15.53 1.03 2.52
N LEU A 132 -14.23 1.10 2.80
CA LEU A 132 -13.22 1.62 1.89
C LEU A 132 -12.58 0.46 1.11
N ILE A 133 -12.63 0.56 -0.22
CA ILE A 133 -11.95 -0.39 -1.11
C ILE A 133 -10.58 0.17 -1.45
N GLY A 134 -9.52 -0.52 -1.01
CA GLY A 134 -8.13 -0.12 -1.25
C GLY A 134 -7.68 -0.44 -2.68
N VAL A 135 -6.93 0.47 -3.29
CA VAL A 135 -6.16 0.22 -4.50
C VAL A 135 -4.86 -0.49 -4.10
N GLU A 136 -4.43 -1.48 -4.89
CA GLU A 136 -3.15 -2.15 -4.65
C GLU A 136 -1.99 -1.14 -4.72
N PRO A 137 -1.18 -0.99 -3.65
CA PRO A 137 -0.18 0.06 -3.54
C PRO A 137 0.99 -0.13 -4.51
N GLU A 138 1.71 0.93 -4.82
CA GLU A 138 3.04 0.85 -5.45
C GLU A 138 4.11 0.47 -4.42
N TRP A 139 5.29 0.01 -4.86
CA TRP A 139 6.35 -0.35 -3.91
C TRP A 139 6.80 0.85 -3.08
N LEU A 140 6.80 0.65 -1.76
CA LEU A 140 7.21 1.64 -0.79
C LEU A 140 8.29 1.04 0.10
N ALA A 141 9.43 1.71 0.15
CA ALA A 141 10.47 1.51 1.13
C ALA A 141 10.54 2.71 2.07
N SER A 142 10.79 2.44 3.34
CA SER A 142 11.00 3.47 4.34
C SER A 142 12.07 3.05 5.35
N ASP A 143 12.77 4.03 5.90
CA ASP A 143 13.55 3.90 7.13
C ASP A 143 13.36 5.12 8.02
N LYS A 144 13.67 4.95 9.30
CA LYS A 144 13.52 5.99 10.30
C LYS A 144 14.64 5.98 11.33
N LEU A 145 14.93 7.14 11.89
CA LEU A 145 15.83 7.30 13.03
C LEU A 145 15.17 8.16 14.11
N ASP A 146 14.98 7.59 15.30
CA ASP A 146 14.25 8.22 16.41
C ASP A 146 15.08 9.25 17.20
N GLU A 147 16.39 9.22 17.08
CA GLU A 147 17.29 10.15 17.75
C GLU A 147 18.54 10.41 16.91
N PHE A 148 18.70 11.66 16.50
CA PHE A 148 19.88 12.16 15.79
C PHE A 148 20.33 13.48 16.39
N ASP A 149 21.55 13.51 16.94
CA ASP A 149 22.12 14.68 17.61
C ASP A 149 23.02 15.49 16.66
N VAL A 150 22.66 16.75 16.43
CA VAL A 150 23.46 17.72 15.69
C VAL A 150 24.24 18.57 16.68
N SER A 151 25.55 18.39 16.74
CA SER A 151 26.42 19.10 17.70
C SER A 151 27.75 19.58 17.12
N GLY A 152 28.33 18.85 16.15
CA GLY A 152 29.57 19.22 15.45
C GLY A 152 29.36 20.16 14.26
N ASP A 153 30.45 20.61 13.63
CA ASP A 153 30.37 21.41 12.38
C ASP A 153 29.84 20.61 11.19
N PHE A 154 30.07 19.30 11.22
CA PHE A 154 29.55 18.31 10.29
C PHE A 154 28.98 17.13 11.08
N SER A 155 27.83 16.60 10.66
CA SER A 155 27.23 15.38 11.22
C SER A 155 26.71 14.52 10.08
N GLU A 156 26.85 13.21 10.20
CA GLU A 156 26.49 12.27 9.14
C GLU A 156 25.84 11.03 9.71
N VAL A 157 24.86 10.48 9.00
CA VAL A 157 24.21 9.22 9.32
C VAL A 157 23.78 8.50 8.04
N THR A 158 23.71 7.17 8.11
CA THR A 158 23.21 6.34 7.01
C THR A 158 21.92 5.66 7.43
N LEU A 159 20.87 5.82 6.63
CA LEU A 159 19.64 5.03 6.74
C LEU A 159 19.62 3.94 5.67
N THR A 160 18.92 2.85 5.94
CA THR A 160 18.80 1.70 5.05
C THR A 160 17.32 1.33 4.86
N PRO A 161 16.59 2.04 3.97
CA PRO A 161 15.18 1.80 3.69
C PRO A 161 14.86 0.39 3.25
N ARG A 162 13.70 -0.07 3.70
CA ARG A 162 13.24 -1.45 3.52
C ARG A 162 11.79 -1.45 3.12
N ASN A 163 11.38 -2.47 2.38
CA ASN A 163 10.00 -2.64 1.95
C ASN A 163 9.04 -2.64 3.17
N VAL A 164 7.97 -1.86 3.07
CA VAL A 164 6.91 -1.78 4.09
C VAL A 164 5.64 -2.56 3.70
N LEU A 165 5.60 -3.16 2.51
CA LEU A 165 4.41 -3.81 1.97
C LEU A 165 4.45 -5.33 2.11
N SER A 166 3.38 -5.88 2.67
CA SER A 166 3.17 -7.31 2.75
C SER A 166 2.53 -7.87 1.47
N HIS A 167 2.68 -9.16 1.26
CA HIS A 167 1.96 -9.89 0.22
C HIS A 167 1.07 -10.93 0.89
N ILE A 168 -0.22 -10.89 0.61
CA ILE A 168 -1.18 -11.87 1.13
C ILE A 168 -1.54 -12.81 0.00
N GLN A 169 -1.29 -14.11 0.18
CA GLN A 169 -1.75 -15.16 -0.72
C GLN A 169 -2.96 -15.87 -0.10
N VAL A 170 -4.07 -15.90 -0.83
CA VAL A 170 -5.27 -16.63 -0.45
C VAL A 170 -5.32 -17.92 -1.25
N SER A 171 -5.46 -19.07 -0.57
CA SER A 171 -5.75 -20.35 -1.22
C SER A 171 -7.10 -20.91 -0.77
N VAL A 172 -7.89 -21.37 -1.74
CA VAL A 172 -9.22 -21.94 -1.49
C VAL A 172 -9.27 -23.33 -2.10
N LYS A 173 -9.43 -24.37 -1.28
CA LYS A 173 -9.70 -25.73 -1.76
C LYS A 173 -11.17 -25.88 -2.13
N VAL A 174 -11.42 -26.29 -3.38
CA VAL A 174 -12.75 -26.34 -3.98
C VAL A 174 -13.03 -27.77 -4.49
N PRO A 175 -13.92 -28.52 -3.82
CA PRO A 175 -14.41 -29.78 -4.36
C PRO A 175 -15.36 -29.53 -5.54
N SER A 176 -15.35 -30.43 -6.52
CA SER A 176 -16.04 -30.31 -7.80
C SER A 176 -15.63 -29.08 -8.62
N ILE A 177 -14.32 -28.77 -8.65
CA ILE A 177 -13.74 -27.60 -9.36
C ILE A 177 -14.04 -27.56 -10.87
N GLY A 178 -14.44 -28.70 -11.46
CA GLY A 178 -14.83 -28.81 -12.86
C GLY A 178 -16.02 -27.93 -13.23
N TYR A 179 -16.95 -27.67 -12.31
CA TYR A 179 -18.12 -26.83 -12.54
C TYR A 179 -17.83 -25.33 -12.39
N LEU A 180 -16.66 -24.95 -11.89
CA LEU A 180 -16.29 -23.56 -11.75
C LEU A 180 -15.95 -22.96 -13.11
N ARG A 181 -16.56 -21.82 -13.42
CA ARG A 181 -16.22 -20.99 -14.59
C ARG A 181 -15.40 -19.77 -14.21
N TYR A 182 -15.89 -19.00 -13.25
CA TYR A 182 -15.27 -17.75 -12.82
C TYR A 182 -15.39 -17.61 -11.31
N VAL A 183 -14.44 -16.90 -10.71
CA VAL A 183 -14.44 -16.57 -9.29
C VAL A 183 -13.91 -15.16 -9.09
N ARG A 184 -14.52 -14.46 -8.14
CA ARG A 184 -14.02 -13.21 -7.57
C ARG A 184 -14.13 -13.30 -6.06
N GLY A 185 -13.38 -12.46 -5.37
CA GLY A 185 -13.47 -12.39 -3.92
C GLY A 185 -13.15 -11.01 -3.37
N SER A 186 -13.33 -10.87 -2.08
CA SER A 186 -12.89 -9.70 -1.30
C SER A 186 -12.27 -10.17 -0.01
N LEU A 187 -11.25 -9.45 0.44
CA LEU A 187 -10.60 -9.68 1.73
C LEU A 187 -10.66 -8.39 2.54
N THR A 188 -11.43 -8.45 3.61
CA THR A 188 -11.70 -7.31 4.50
C THR A 188 -10.69 -7.26 5.65
N GLY A 189 -10.58 -6.09 6.28
CA GLY A 189 -9.84 -5.93 7.53
C GLY A 189 -8.33 -5.81 7.37
N ILE A 190 -7.86 -5.44 6.17
CA ILE A 190 -6.44 -5.25 5.88
C ILE A 190 -6.05 -3.81 6.23
N SER A 191 -4.83 -3.59 6.73
CA SER A 191 -4.37 -2.25 7.09
C SER A 191 -4.45 -1.29 5.89
N GLU A 192 -5.08 -0.14 6.09
CA GLU A 192 -5.19 0.94 5.11
C GLU A 192 -3.82 1.52 4.73
N GLY A 193 -2.87 1.51 5.68
CA GLY A 193 -1.64 2.27 5.54
C GLY A 193 -0.56 1.89 6.52
N PHE A 194 0.45 2.75 6.60
CA PHE A 194 1.64 2.56 7.41
C PHE A 194 2.09 3.87 8.05
N LEU A 195 2.34 3.85 9.36
CA LEU A 195 2.92 4.96 10.12
C LEU A 195 4.43 4.96 9.89
N LEU A 196 4.90 5.91 9.10
CA LEU A 196 6.28 6.01 8.65
C LEU A 196 7.24 6.26 9.82
N GLY A 197 6.91 7.19 10.71
CA GLY A 197 7.73 7.49 11.89
C GLY A 197 7.62 6.48 13.04
N GLN A 198 6.62 5.60 13.02
CA GLN A 198 6.50 4.53 14.03
C GLN A 198 6.96 3.18 13.50
N GLY A 199 7.05 3.01 12.18
CA GLY A 199 7.48 1.77 11.55
C GLY A 199 6.46 0.64 11.70
N LYS A 200 5.15 0.94 11.64
CA LYS A 200 4.10 -0.08 11.80
C LYS A 200 2.84 0.19 10.95
N PRO A 201 2.05 -0.85 10.63
CA PRO A 201 0.76 -0.71 9.96
C PRO A 201 -0.24 0.16 10.76
N LEU A 202 -1.21 0.76 10.07
CA LEU A 202 -2.30 1.50 10.68
C LEU A 202 -3.35 0.58 11.33
N GLN A 203 -4.19 1.19 12.17
CA GLN A 203 -5.37 0.54 12.74
C GLN A 203 -6.61 0.65 11.87
N SER A 204 -6.67 1.68 11.01
CA SER A 204 -7.72 1.79 10.00
C SER A 204 -7.58 0.67 8.98
N LYS A 205 -8.73 0.20 8.51
CA LYS A 205 -8.86 -1.01 7.70
C LYS A 205 -9.52 -0.69 6.36
N VAL A 206 -9.10 -1.41 5.33
CA VAL A 206 -9.69 -1.40 3.99
C VAL A 206 -10.00 -2.83 3.55
N THR A 207 -10.75 -2.92 2.46
CA THR A 207 -11.03 -4.15 1.76
C THR A 207 -10.32 -4.18 0.43
N TYR A 208 -9.67 -5.31 0.13
CA TYR A 208 -9.09 -5.56 -1.18
C TYR A 208 -9.98 -6.49 -1.98
N LEU A 209 -10.22 -6.15 -3.24
CA LEU A 209 -10.91 -7.02 -4.19
C LEU A 209 -9.91 -7.97 -4.84
N LEU A 210 -10.20 -9.26 -4.76
CA LEU A 210 -9.43 -10.34 -5.36
C LEU A 210 -10.12 -10.72 -6.65
N GLU A 211 -9.73 -10.09 -7.75
CA GLU A 211 -10.39 -10.26 -9.05
C GLU A 211 -9.61 -11.17 -10.01
N THR A 212 -8.33 -11.40 -9.73
CA THR A 212 -7.47 -12.30 -10.51
C THR A 212 -7.17 -13.55 -9.71
N TRP A 213 -7.67 -14.69 -10.22
CA TRP A 213 -7.49 -15.99 -9.59
C TRP A 213 -6.83 -16.97 -10.56
N THR A 214 -5.95 -17.80 -10.01
CA THR A 214 -5.40 -18.96 -10.69
C THR A 214 -6.09 -20.22 -10.19
N LYS A 215 -6.44 -21.12 -11.10
CA LYS A 215 -7.02 -22.43 -10.79
C LYS A 215 -6.00 -23.52 -11.09
N SER A 216 -5.80 -24.41 -10.13
CA SER A 216 -5.11 -25.70 -10.34
C SER A 216 -6.03 -26.85 -9.95
N VAL A 217 -5.88 -27.98 -10.63
CA VAL A 217 -6.56 -29.25 -10.30
C VAL A 217 -5.59 -30.12 -9.50
N ASP A 218 -6.09 -30.85 -8.51
CA ASP A 218 -5.27 -31.78 -7.73
C ASP A 218 -4.76 -32.92 -8.63
N GLU A 219 -3.49 -33.29 -8.50
CA GLU A 219 -2.86 -34.32 -9.32
C GLU A 219 -3.46 -35.72 -9.09
N ASN A 220 -3.99 -35.96 -7.88
CA ASN A 220 -4.52 -37.26 -7.46
C ASN A 220 -6.05 -37.31 -7.53
N ASP A 221 -6.73 -36.16 -7.57
CA ASP A 221 -8.19 -36.06 -7.66
C ASP A 221 -8.62 -34.95 -8.63
N ALA A 222 -9.01 -35.36 -9.84
CA ALA A 222 -9.46 -34.42 -10.88
C ALA A 222 -10.73 -33.64 -10.52
N THR A 223 -11.46 -34.05 -9.47
CA THR A 223 -12.64 -33.33 -8.98
C THR A 223 -12.27 -32.24 -7.96
N LEU A 224 -11.09 -32.30 -7.35
CA LEU A 224 -10.61 -31.32 -6.39
C LEU A 224 -9.71 -30.30 -7.08
N GLY A 225 -9.83 -29.03 -6.70
CA GLY A 225 -8.92 -27.99 -7.16
C GLY A 225 -8.59 -26.98 -6.09
N THR A 226 -7.58 -26.16 -6.38
CA THR A 226 -7.18 -25.03 -5.55
C THR A 226 -7.28 -23.76 -6.37
N LEU A 227 -7.94 -22.75 -5.80
CA LEU A 227 -7.92 -21.40 -6.30
C LEU A 227 -6.89 -20.60 -5.52
N LYS A 228 -6.07 -19.80 -6.21
CA LYS A 228 -5.14 -18.88 -5.57
C LYS A 228 -5.29 -17.46 -6.11
N ALA A 229 -5.36 -16.50 -5.21
CA ALA A 229 -5.23 -15.08 -5.51
C ALA A 229 -4.20 -14.47 -4.57
N SER A 230 -3.66 -13.33 -4.96
CA SER A 230 -2.78 -12.59 -4.08
C SER A 230 -2.96 -11.09 -4.23
N VAL A 231 -2.54 -10.36 -3.20
CA VAL A 231 -2.61 -8.90 -3.15
C VAL A 231 -1.43 -8.34 -2.36
N LYS A 232 -0.82 -7.28 -2.88
CA LYS A 232 0.13 -6.45 -2.14
C LYS A 232 -0.63 -5.44 -1.29
N CYS A 233 -0.20 -5.23 -0.05
CA CYS A 233 -0.90 -4.36 0.89
C CYS A 233 0.03 -3.95 2.05
N PHE A 234 -0.46 -3.18 3.01
CA PHE A 234 0.29 -2.86 4.24
C PHE A 234 0.23 -3.98 5.31
N GLY A 235 -0.35 -5.13 4.98
CA GLY A 235 -0.48 -6.27 5.90
C GLY A 235 -1.65 -6.13 6.87
N LEU A 236 -1.60 -6.90 7.95
CA LEU A 236 -2.62 -6.87 9.00
C LEU A 236 -2.33 -5.73 9.98
N SER A 237 -3.39 -5.22 10.60
CA SER A 237 -3.22 -4.27 11.71
C SER A 237 -2.57 -4.96 12.92
N GLU A 238 -1.72 -4.25 13.66
CA GLU A 238 -1.16 -4.77 14.91
C GLU A 238 -2.27 -4.90 15.96
N THR A 239 -2.77 -6.12 16.15
CA THR A 239 -3.63 -6.49 17.28
C THR A 239 -2.88 -7.45 18.20
N THR A 240 -2.99 -7.23 19.51
CA THR A 240 -2.34 -8.07 20.54
C THR A 240 -2.86 -9.52 20.49
N HIS A 241 -4.09 -9.69 20.02
CA HIS A 241 -4.74 -10.96 19.72
C HIS A 241 -5.56 -10.80 18.43
N PRO A 242 -5.20 -11.46 17.32
CA PRO A 242 -6.04 -11.48 16.13
C PRO A 242 -7.37 -12.12 16.49
N ASP A 243 -8.46 -11.36 16.43
CA ASP A 243 -9.80 -11.94 16.52
C ASP A 243 -10.08 -12.65 15.20
N ALA A 244 -10.75 -13.80 15.24
CA ALA A 244 -11.15 -14.48 14.02
C ALA A 244 -11.98 -13.53 13.13
N GLU A 245 -12.85 -12.74 13.76
CA GLU A 245 -13.77 -11.80 13.10
C GLU A 245 -13.07 -10.53 12.55
N ASP A 246 -11.78 -10.32 12.81
CA ASP A 246 -11.06 -9.14 12.33
C ASP A 246 -10.94 -9.06 10.81
N ASN A 247 -11.03 -10.23 10.15
CA ASN A 247 -10.86 -10.39 8.72
C ASN A 247 -11.86 -11.41 8.17
N GLN A 248 -12.50 -11.02 7.07
CA GLN A 248 -13.43 -11.87 6.35
C GLN A 248 -13.02 -11.98 4.88
N LEU A 249 -12.92 -13.21 4.39
CA LEU A 249 -12.80 -13.53 2.98
C LEU A 249 -14.20 -13.86 2.43
N SER A 250 -14.65 -13.09 1.45
CA SER A 250 -15.86 -13.43 0.68
C SER A 250 -15.47 -13.92 -0.70
N LEU A 251 -16.12 -14.97 -1.18
CA LEU A 251 -15.94 -15.55 -2.51
C LEU A 251 -17.28 -15.61 -3.22
N SER A 252 -17.29 -15.26 -4.50
CA SER A 252 -18.43 -15.35 -5.39
C SER A 252 -18.00 -16.14 -6.63
N ALA A 253 -18.61 -17.30 -6.82
CA ALA A 253 -18.28 -18.26 -7.86
C ALA A 253 -19.43 -18.36 -8.87
N LEU A 254 -19.12 -18.16 -10.15
CA LEU A 254 -20.03 -18.41 -11.26
C LEU A 254 -19.70 -19.77 -11.88
N LEU A 255 -20.72 -20.58 -12.11
CA LEU A 255 -20.55 -21.92 -12.67
C LEU A 255 -20.59 -21.95 -14.21
N ILE A 256 -20.24 -23.10 -14.80
CA ILE A 256 -20.15 -23.31 -16.25
C ILE A 256 -21.49 -23.17 -17.01
N ASP A 257 -22.61 -23.14 -16.29
CA ASP A 257 -23.95 -22.90 -16.85
C ASP A 257 -24.26 -21.42 -17.11
N ASN A 258 -23.35 -20.50 -16.72
CA ASN A 258 -23.50 -19.04 -16.81
C ASN A 258 -24.66 -18.45 -16.01
N LYS A 259 -25.22 -19.20 -15.07
CA LYS A 259 -26.43 -18.79 -14.34
C LYS A 259 -26.29 -18.99 -12.85
N THR A 260 -25.71 -20.12 -12.44
CA THR A 260 -25.59 -20.46 -11.04
C THR A 260 -24.43 -19.67 -10.43
N GLN A 261 -24.76 -18.77 -9.50
CA GLN A 261 -23.81 -18.07 -8.65
C GLN A 261 -23.86 -18.66 -7.24
N ILE A 262 -22.69 -18.84 -6.63
CA ILE A 262 -22.54 -19.34 -5.26
C ILE A 262 -21.62 -18.41 -4.50
N ASP A 263 -22.14 -17.89 -3.39
CA ASP A 263 -21.40 -17.00 -2.51
C ASP A 263 -21.03 -17.72 -1.20
N HIS A 264 -19.80 -17.51 -0.75
CA HIS A 264 -19.28 -18.06 0.50
C HIS A 264 -18.52 -16.99 1.27
N GLN A 265 -18.65 -17.03 2.59
CA GLN A 265 -17.92 -16.17 3.50
C GLN A 265 -17.12 -17.01 4.49
N PHE A 266 -15.89 -16.60 4.74
CA PHE A 266 -14.97 -17.23 5.67
C PHE A 266 -14.47 -16.18 6.63
N VAL A 267 -14.62 -16.46 7.92
CA VAL A 267 -13.94 -15.74 8.99
C VAL A 267 -12.50 -16.26 9.02
N VAL A 268 -11.51 -15.38 8.82
CA VAL A 268 -10.12 -15.77 8.53
C VAL A 268 -9.06 -15.05 9.36
N GLY A 269 -9.43 -14.17 10.29
CA GLY A 269 -8.47 -13.42 11.11
C GLY A 269 -7.49 -14.30 11.89
N ASP A 270 -7.94 -15.49 12.30
CA ASP A 270 -7.14 -16.50 13.01
C ASP A 270 -6.36 -17.46 12.10
N LYS A 271 -6.47 -17.31 10.77
CA LYS A 271 -5.92 -18.26 9.77
C LYS A 271 -4.68 -17.75 9.05
N PHE A 272 -4.33 -16.49 9.23
CA PHE A 272 -3.13 -15.93 8.63
C PHE A 272 -1.89 -16.58 9.22
N GLN A 273 -1.06 -17.11 8.34
CA GLN A 273 0.21 -17.72 8.66
C GLN A 273 1.33 -16.96 7.95
N LYS A 274 2.47 -16.82 8.62
CA LYS A 274 3.67 -16.22 8.03
C LYS A 274 4.36 -17.28 7.17
N ASP A 275 4.82 -16.89 5.98
CA ASP A 275 5.64 -17.77 5.16
C ASP A 275 7.01 -17.99 5.81
N GLU A 276 7.51 -19.23 5.77
CA GLU A 276 8.81 -19.61 6.36
C GLU A 276 10.00 -18.80 5.79
N ASN A 277 9.86 -18.31 4.54
CA ASN A 277 10.87 -17.50 3.85
C ASN A 277 10.60 -16.00 3.93
N SER A 278 9.66 -15.54 4.78
CA SER A 278 9.42 -14.11 4.93
C SER A 278 10.70 -13.45 5.43
N SER A 279 11.22 -12.48 4.67
CA SER A 279 12.44 -11.76 5.03
C SER A 279 12.28 -11.08 6.39
N GLU A 280 13.09 -11.47 7.38
CA GLU A 280 13.20 -10.74 8.66
C GLU A 280 13.77 -9.33 8.48
N LEU A 281 14.24 -9.01 7.28
CA LEU A 281 14.86 -7.72 6.99
C LEU A 281 13.80 -6.62 6.74
N GLY A 282 12.52 -6.89 6.48
CA GLY A 282 11.52 -5.84 6.22
C GLY A 282 10.66 -5.43 7.43
N TYR A 283 9.79 -4.42 7.25
CA TYR A 283 8.63 -4.21 8.15
C TYR A 283 7.46 -5.16 7.82
N SER A 284 7.53 -5.82 6.65
CA SER A 284 6.44 -6.58 6.05
C SER A 284 6.67 -8.08 6.10
N VAL A 285 5.58 -8.85 6.10
CA VAL A 285 5.59 -10.31 6.15
C VAL A 285 4.78 -10.86 4.97
N SER A 286 5.29 -11.89 4.28
CA SER A 286 4.45 -12.65 3.35
C SER A 286 3.51 -13.54 4.15
N LEU A 287 2.21 -13.40 3.91
CA LEU A 287 1.16 -14.09 4.64
C LEU A 287 0.41 -15.02 3.69
N HIS A 288 0.04 -16.19 4.18
CA HIS A 288 -0.91 -17.05 3.49
C HIS A 288 -2.13 -17.34 4.36
N VAL A 289 -3.27 -17.51 3.70
CA VAL A 289 -4.52 -17.93 4.31
C VAL A 289 -5.13 -19.04 3.47
N ASP A 290 -5.36 -20.18 4.11
CA ASP A 290 -5.92 -21.36 3.46
C ASP A 290 -7.32 -21.66 4.00
N VAL A 291 -8.29 -21.76 3.09
CA VAL A 291 -9.66 -22.17 3.41
C VAL A 291 -10.11 -23.30 2.49
N LYS A 292 -11.21 -23.95 2.86
CA LYS A 292 -11.84 -25.00 2.05
C LYS A 292 -13.33 -24.72 1.97
N LEU A 293 -13.91 -24.85 0.77
CA LEU A 293 -15.36 -24.76 0.63
C LEU A 293 -16.04 -25.86 1.46
N PRO A 294 -17.09 -25.53 2.23
CA PRO A 294 -17.72 -26.49 3.13
C PRO A 294 -18.48 -27.59 2.38
N LYS A 295 -18.96 -27.30 1.16
CA LYS A 295 -19.67 -28.23 0.28
C LYS A 295 -19.05 -28.20 -1.12
N PRO A 296 -19.14 -29.31 -1.87
CA PRO A 296 -18.77 -29.32 -3.29
C PRO A 296 -19.63 -28.34 -4.08
N LEU A 297 -19.08 -27.83 -5.20
CA LEU A 297 -19.88 -27.11 -6.17
C LEU A 297 -20.97 -28.05 -6.74
N PRO A 298 -22.21 -27.58 -6.91
CA PRO A 298 -23.30 -28.36 -7.47
C PRO A 298 -23.02 -28.69 -8.93
N GLU A 299 -23.52 -29.84 -9.33
CA GLU A 299 -23.49 -30.28 -10.72
C GLU A 299 -24.44 -29.43 -11.57
N VAL A 300 -23.93 -28.93 -12.69
CA VAL A 300 -24.69 -28.12 -13.66
C VAL A 300 -24.26 -28.47 -15.08
N GLU A 301 -25.20 -28.35 -16.02
CA GLU A 301 -24.94 -28.57 -17.44
C GLU A 301 -24.30 -27.30 -18.07
N PRO A 302 -23.27 -27.44 -18.92
CA PRO A 302 -22.66 -26.29 -19.60
C PRO A 302 -23.66 -25.57 -20.51
N SER A 303 -23.60 -24.24 -20.58
CA SER A 303 -24.40 -23.48 -21.56
C SER A 303 -23.91 -23.74 -23.00
N GLU A 304 -24.83 -23.84 -23.97
CA GLU A 304 -24.46 -24.00 -25.38
C GLU A 304 -23.45 -22.92 -25.84
N GLY A 305 -22.34 -23.35 -26.45
CA GLY A 305 -21.27 -22.46 -26.90
C GLY A 305 -20.22 -22.10 -25.85
N SER A 306 -20.32 -22.61 -24.61
CA SER A 306 -19.27 -22.46 -23.60
C SER A 306 -18.11 -23.40 -23.92
N SER A 307 -17.09 -22.91 -24.62
CA SER A 307 -15.79 -23.59 -24.60
C SER A 307 -15.29 -23.54 -23.14
N GLY A 308 -14.84 -24.68 -22.60
CA GLY A 308 -14.37 -24.82 -21.22
C GLY A 308 -13.03 -24.12 -20.95
N GLY A 309 -12.81 -22.95 -21.54
CA GLY A 309 -11.65 -22.10 -21.29
C GLY A 309 -11.90 -21.23 -20.06
N PHE A 310 -10.96 -21.28 -19.11
CA PHE A 310 -10.80 -20.27 -18.09
C PHE A 310 -10.40 -18.96 -18.79
N ASP A 311 -11.37 -18.14 -19.17
CA ASP A 311 -11.10 -16.80 -19.72
C ASP A 311 -11.03 -15.79 -18.56
N VAL A 312 -9.93 -15.05 -18.48
CA VAL A 312 -9.55 -14.18 -17.36
C VAL A 312 -10.02 -12.73 -17.59
N THR A 313 -10.85 -12.48 -18.61
CA THR A 313 -11.35 -11.14 -18.91
C THR A 313 -12.71 -10.84 -18.28
N ILE A 314 -12.76 -9.75 -17.49
CA ILE A 314 -13.91 -9.28 -16.71
C ILE A 314 -15.03 -8.83 -17.65
N GLN A 315 -16.13 -9.59 -17.69
CA GLN A 315 -17.44 -9.04 -18.07
C GLN A 315 -18.23 -8.75 -16.80
N ASP A 316 -18.96 -7.64 -16.81
CA ASP A 316 -19.68 -7.10 -15.66
C ASP A 316 -20.97 -7.92 -15.43
N TRP A 317 -20.93 -8.88 -14.50
CA TRP A 317 -22.00 -9.87 -14.27
C TRP A 317 -23.23 -9.32 -13.51
N GLY A 318 -23.33 -8.00 -13.33
CA GLY A 318 -24.40 -7.37 -12.56
C GLY A 318 -24.14 -7.36 -11.04
N LYS A 319 -24.91 -6.54 -10.32
CA LYS A 319 -24.83 -6.41 -8.87
C LYS A 319 -25.32 -7.71 -8.21
N PRO A 320 -24.68 -8.19 -7.12
CA PRO A 320 -25.31 -9.17 -6.26
C PRO A 320 -26.62 -8.58 -5.73
N GLU A 321 -27.71 -9.35 -5.77
CA GLU A 321 -28.94 -8.99 -5.09
C GLU A 321 -28.69 -9.06 -3.59
N ASP A 322 -29.08 -8.02 -2.85
CA ASP A 322 -29.07 -8.02 -1.39
C ASP A 322 -29.98 -9.14 -0.89
N ILE A 323 -29.39 -10.26 -0.49
CA ILE A 323 -30.13 -11.29 0.23
C ILE A 323 -30.18 -10.84 1.69
N ASP A 324 -31.29 -10.20 2.07
CA ASP A 324 -31.69 -10.05 3.45
C ASP A 324 -31.82 -11.45 4.07
N MET A 325 -30.77 -11.90 4.75
CA MET A 325 -30.88 -13.07 5.62
C MET A 325 -31.54 -12.60 6.91
N GLU A 326 -32.82 -12.88 7.07
CA GLU A 326 -33.51 -12.77 8.35
C GLU A 326 -32.72 -13.56 9.42
N LEU A 327 -32.44 -12.88 10.53
CA LEU A 327 -31.66 -13.31 11.70
C LEU A 327 -32.09 -14.66 12.29
#